data_AF-A0A962M2T8-F1
#
_entry.id   AF-A0A962M2T8-F1
#
_cell.length_a   1.000
_cell.length_b   1.000
_cell.length_c   1.000
_cell.angle_alpha   90.00
_cell.angle_beta   90.00
_cell.angle_gamma   90.00
#
_symmetry.space_group_name_H-M   'P 1'
#
loop_
_entity.id
_entity.type
_entity.pdbx_description
1 polymer ?
#
loop_
_entity_poly.entity_id
_entity_poly.type
_entity_poly.pdbx_seq_one_letter_code
_entity_poly.pdbx_strand_id
1 'polypeptide(L)'
;MIETEVFACGKIPLAYSARCYTARTYNLPKDNCQLKCIDHPGGILMENQQDKKLFVLNGIQTLSGYDYNLMPEVADMEAIGVDIVRISPEPGDIGAQVEAMRGAIDGRPPAGGGILASDKCDGYWFGRPGMESGGSQRGVTPC
;
A
#
# COMPACT_ATOMS: atom_id res chain seq x y z
N MET A 1 -25.71 10.12 9.64
CA MET A 1 -24.26 10.08 9.92
C MET A 1 -23.57 9.95 8.57
N ILE A 2 -22.39 10.54 8.40
CA ILE A 2 -21.62 10.42 7.16
C ILE A 2 -20.82 9.12 7.27
N GLU A 3 -20.88 8.29 6.24
CA GLU A 3 -20.09 7.05 6.15
C GLU A 3 -18.61 7.40 6.00
N THR A 4 -17.76 6.79 6.83
CA THR A 4 -16.33 7.08 6.91
C THR A 4 -15.51 5.90 6.40
N GLU A 5 -14.79 6.11 5.30
CA GLU A 5 -13.85 5.14 4.74
C GLU A 5 -12.40 5.49 5.12
N VAL A 6 -11.62 4.48 5.52
CA VAL A 6 -10.17 4.57 5.72
C VAL A 6 -9.45 3.61 4.77
N PHE A 7 -8.44 4.13 4.06
CA PHE A 7 -7.48 3.28 3.34
C PHE A 7 -6.54 2.60 4.33
N ALA A 8 -6.66 1.29 4.50
CA ALA A 8 -5.96 0.56 5.54
C ALA A 8 -4.83 -0.33 5.04
N CYS A 9 -4.83 -0.75 3.78
CA CYS A 9 -3.80 -1.67 3.28
C CYS A 9 -3.43 -1.45 1.81
N GLY A 10 -2.14 -1.54 1.50
CA GLY A 10 -1.58 -1.49 0.15
C GLY A 10 -0.71 -0.25 -0.08
N LYS A 11 -0.26 -0.04 -1.33
CA LYS A 11 0.57 1.15 -1.64
C LYS A 11 -0.27 2.41 -1.65
N ILE A 12 0.19 3.45 -0.95
CA ILE A 12 -0.49 4.74 -0.85
C ILE A 12 -0.36 5.49 -2.17
N PRO A 13 -1.45 5.98 -2.77
CA PRO A 13 -1.39 6.91 -3.90
C PRO A 13 -0.82 8.26 -3.45
N LEU A 14 0.35 8.65 -3.97
CA LEU A 14 1.04 9.89 -3.58
C LEU A 14 0.87 11.00 -4.61
N ALA A 15 0.90 10.67 -5.90
CA ALA A 15 0.77 11.65 -6.98
C ALA A 15 0.27 11.03 -8.29
N TYR A 16 -0.20 11.91 -9.18
CA TYR A 16 -0.53 11.59 -10.57
C TYR A 16 0.31 12.42 -11.53
N SER A 17 0.71 11.81 -12.65
CA SER A 17 1.44 12.45 -13.73
C SER A 17 0.58 12.57 -14.99
N ALA A 18 0.78 13.66 -15.74
CA ALA A 18 0.18 13.82 -17.07
C ALA A 18 0.76 12.86 -18.14
N ARG A 19 1.96 12.31 -17.88
CA ARG A 19 2.65 11.35 -18.74
C ARG A 19 2.82 10.01 -18.01
N CYS A 20 2.58 8.92 -18.73
CA CYS A 20 2.78 7.56 -18.21
C CYS A 20 4.28 7.28 -18.01
N TYR A 21 4.67 7.00 -16.77
CA TYR A 21 6.03 6.65 -16.42
C TYR A 21 6.46 5.33 -17.05
N THR A 22 5.60 4.31 -17.04
CA THR A 22 5.90 3.03 -17.68
C THR A 22 6.19 3.19 -19.17
N ALA A 23 5.35 3.92 -19.92
CA ALA A 23 5.59 4.18 -21.33
C ALA A 23 6.92 4.92 -21.54
N ARG A 24 7.21 5.92 -20.69
CA ARG A 24 8.47 6.68 -20.74
C ARG A 24 9.70 5.79 -20.48
N THR A 25 9.64 4.86 -19.53
CA THR A 25 10.73 3.92 -19.22
C THR A 25 11.10 3.08 -20.44
N TYR A 26 10.12 2.72 -21.26
CA TYR A 26 10.32 1.97 -22.51
C TYR A 26 10.48 2.87 -23.75
N ASN A 27 10.63 4.19 -23.56
CA ASN A 27 10.73 5.18 -24.63
C ASN A 27 9.57 5.10 -25.64
N LEU A 28 8.37 4.77 -25.16
CA LEU A 28 7.15 4.69 -25.95
C LEU A 28 6.36 6.00 -25.87
N PRO A 29 5.77 6.47 -26.99
CA PRO A 29 4.82 7.58 -26.96
C PRO A 29 3.53 7.17 -26.24
N LYS A 30 2.83 8.13 -25.63
CA LYS A 30 1.57 7.89 -24.89
C LYS A 30 0.53 7.18 -25.77
N ASP A 31 0.39 7.63 -27.01
CA ASP A 31 -0.65 7.16 -27.94
C ASP A 31 -0.39 5.73 -28.46
N ASN A 32 0.85 5.24 -28.35
CA ASN A 32 1.22 3.86 -28.67
C ASN A 32 2.04 3.25 -27.53
N CYS A 33 1.50 3.30 -26.32
CA CYS A 33 2.16 2.79 -25.11
C CYS A 33 2.26 1.25 -25.06
N GLN A 34 1.63 0.55 -26.02
CA GLN A 34 1.61 -0.91 -26.16
C GLN A 34 1.10 -1.65 -24.91
N LEU A 35 0.34 -0.97 -24.04
CA LEU A 35 -0.13 -1.53 -22.76
C LEU A 35 0.99 -2.13 -21.90
N LYS A 36 2.19 -1.56 -22.00
CA LYS A 36 3.43 -2.10 -21.39
C LYS A 36 3.35 -2.29 -19.87
N CYS A 37 2.42 -1.61 -19.20
CA CYS A 37 2.14 -1.79 -17.77
C CYS A 37 1.63 -3.19 -17.41
N ILE A 38 1.08 -3.96 -18.35
CA ILE A 38 0.66 -5.35 -18.10
C ILE A 38 1.86 -6.23 -17.70
N ASP A 39 3.06 -5.93 -18.21
CA ASP A 39 4.30 -6.62 -17.85
C ASP A 39 4.75 -6.32 -16.40
N HIS A 40 4.15 -5.30 -15.76
CA HIS A 40 4.50 -4.80 -14.42
C HIS A 40 3.24 -4.71 -13.54
N PRO A 41 2.61 -5.84 -13.18
CA PRO A 41 1.35 -5.81 -12.43
C PRO A 41 1.47 -5.13 -11.05
N GLY A 42 2.66 -5.16 -10.45
CA GLY A 42 2.97 -4.47 -9.18
C GLY A 42 3.59 -3.08 -9.35
N GLY A 43 3.67 -2.57 -10.59
CA GLY A 43 4.40 -1.35 -10.92
C GLY A 43 5.92 -1.51 -10.95
N ILE A 44 6.60 -0.41 -11.27
CA ILE A 44 8.07 -0.32 -11.38
C ILE A 44 8.61 0.32 -10.11
N LEU A 45 9.43 -0.42 -9.34
CA LEU A 45 10.09 0.10 -8.15
C LEU A 45 11.13 1.15 -8.52
N MET A 46 11.13 2.25 -7.77
CA MET A 46 12.12 3.32 -7.83
C MET A 46 12.86 3.41 -6.50
N GLU A 47 14.18 3.31 -6.60
CA GLU A 47 15.10 3.41 -5.47
C GLU A 47 15.88 4.72 -5.53
N ASN A 48 16.36 5.18 -4.36
CA ASN A 48 17.31 6.28 -4.31
C ASN A 48 18.74 5.79 -4.64
N GLN A 49 19.72 6.70 -4.61
CA GLN A 49 21.13 6.36 -4.86
C GLN A 49 21.79 5.49 -3.78
N GLN A 50 21.05 5.16 -2.71
CA GLN A 50 21.48 4.37 -1.57
C GLN A 50 20.63 3.09 -1.47
N ASP A 51 20.03 2.66 -2.59
CA ASP A 51 19.21 1.45 -2.73
C ASP A 51 17.98 1.39 -1.79
N LYS A 52 17.52 2.55 -1.30
CA LYS A 52 16.29 2.65 -0.50
C LYS A 52 15.07 2.80 -1.41
N LYS A 53 14.07 1.95 -1.19
CA LYS A 53 12.75 2.03 -1.85
C LYS A 53 12.12 3.39 -1.54
N LEU A 54 11.73 4.13 -2.58
CA LEU A 54 11.01 5.39 -2.43
C LEU A 54 9.59 5.29 -2.98
N PHE A 55 9.46 4.88 -4.24
CA PHE A 55 8.20 4.92 -4.96
C PHE A 55 7.99 3.68 -5.80
N VAL A 56 6.73 3.39 -6.10
CA VAL A 56 6.34 2.45 -7.15
C VAL A 56 5.60 3.23 -8.23
N LEU A 57 6.04 3.10 -9.48
CA LEU A 57 5.43 3.74 -10.63
C LEU A 57 4.47 2.77 -11.31
N ASN A 58 3.16 3.05 -11.27
CA ASN A 58 2.14 2.23 -11.89
C ASN A 58 1.41 3.03 -12.99
N GLY A 59 2.01 3.06 -14.19
CA GLY A 59 1.49 3.87 -15.29
C GLY A 59 1.64 5.37 -15.02
N ILE A 60 0.53 6.06 -14.72
CA ILE A 60 0.52 7.50 -14.38
C ILE A 60 0.57 7.77 -12.86
N GLN A 61 0.43 6.72 -12.05
CA GLN A 61 0.40 6.82 -10.59
C GLN A 61 1.80 6.69 -10.01
N THR A 62 2.12 7.57 -9.07
CA THR A 62 3.25 7.41 -8.15
C THR A 62 2.70 6.94 -6.81
N LEU A 63 3.09 5.75 -6.41
CA LEU A 63 2.68 5.09 -5.18
C LEU A 63 3.84 5.05 -4.17
N SER A 64 3.55 4.79 -2.90
CA SER A 64 4.58 4.52 -1.89
C SER A 64 5.44 3.31 -2.25
N GLY A 65 6.74 3.37 -1.92
CA GLY A 65 7.67 2.24 -2.08
C GLY A 65 7.42 1.08 -1.11
N TYR A 66 6.81 1.39 0.03
CA TYR A 66 6.43 0.46 1.10
C TYR A 66 4.91 0.31 1.17
N ASP A 67 4.44 -0.81 1.71
CA ASP A 67 3.02 -1.06 1.86
C ASP A 67 2.50 -0.43 3.15
N TYR A 68 1.41 0.32 3.02
CA TYR A 68 0.68 0.80 4.18
C TYR A 68 -0.12 -0.34 4.78
N ASN A 69 -0.10 -0.52 6.10
CA ASN A 69 -0.81 -1.61 6.76
C ASN A 69 -1.33 -1.23 8.15
N LEU A 70 -2.64 -1.01 8.24
CA LEU A 70 -3.41 -0.75 9.47
C LEU A 70 -4.23 -1.96 9.92
N MET A 71 -3.95 -3.16 9.42
CA MET A 71 -4.62 -4.37 9.88
C MET A 71 -4.56 -4.56 11.41
N PRO A 72 -3.44 -4.25 12.10
CA PRO A 72 -3.40 -4.31 13.56
C PRO A 72 -4.34 -3.29 14.24
N GLU A 73 -4.65 -2.19 13.56
CA GLU A 73 -5.37 -1.05 14.12
C GLU A 73 -6.85 -1.04 13.75
N VAL A 74 -7.37 -2.17 13.27
CA VAL A 74 -8.79 -2.32 12.91
C VAL A 74 -9.71 -2.09 14.11
N ALA A 75 -9.32 -2.56 15.30
CA ALA A 75 -10.07 -2.31 16.53
C ALA A 75 -10.11 -0.81 16.89
N ASP A 76 -9.00 -0.10 16.70
CA ASP A 76 -8.93 1.35 16.92
C ASP A 76 -9.78 2.10 15.89
N MET A 77 -9.75 1.68 14.61
CA MET A 77 -10.61 2.21 13.56
C MET A 77 -12.09 2.07 13.90
N GLU A 78 -12.52 0.89 14.36
CA GLU A 78 -13.90 0.65 14.80
C GLU A 78 -14.27 1.55 15.99
N ALA A 79 -13.39 1.66 16.98
CA ALA A 79 -13.63 2.46 18.18
C ALA A 79 -13.81 3.97 17.89
N ILE A 80 -13.18 4.49 16.85
CA ILE A 80 -13.33 5.90 16.42
C ILE A 80 -14.45 6.11 15.39
N GLY A 81 -15.18 5.05 15.02
CA GLY A 81 -16.35 5.12 14.14
C GLY A 81 -16.05 5.05 12.64
N VAL A 82 -15.00 4.33 12.22
CA VAL A 82 -14.78 4.00 10.81
C VAL A 82 -15.77 2.93 10.36
N ASP A 83 -16.47 3.18 9.25
CA ASP A 83 -17.47 2.26 8.70
C ASP A 83 -16.87 1.30 7.66
N ILE A 84 -15.93 1.80 6.84
CA ILE A 84 -15.34 1.04 5.72
C ILE A 84 -13.81 1.01 5.82
N VAL A 85 -13.27 -0.20 5.73
CA VAL A 85 -11.84 -0.45 5.56
C VAL A 85 -11.56 -0.72 4.07
N ARG A 86 -10.88 0.22 3.40
CA ARG A 86 -10.47 0.05 2.00
C ARG A 86 -9.08 -0.56 1.92
N ILE A 87 -8.93 -1.56 1.06
CA ILE A 87 -7.63 -2.15 0.71
C ILE A 87 -7.34 -1.95 -0.78
N SER A 88 -6.06 -1.80 -1.12
CA SER A 88 -5.54 -1.92 -2.49
C SER A 88 -4.68 -3.18 -2.53
N PRO A 89 -5.24 -4.30 -3.02
CA PRO A 89 -4.51 -5.56 -3.07
C PRO A 89 -3.29 -5.47 -3.99
N GLU A 90 -2.21 -6.11 -3.56
CA GLU A 90 -1.03 -6.33 -4.41
C GLU A 90 -1.26 -7.53 -5.33
N PRO A 91 -0.54 -7.63 -6.46
CA PRO A 91 -0.62 -8.79 -7.35
C PRO A 91 -0.35 -10.10 -6.60
N GLY A 92 -1.12 -11.14 -6.94
CA GLY A 92 -1.02 -12.45 -6.30
C GLY A 92 -2.40 -12.93 -5.84
N ASP A 93 -2.45 -13.55 -4.66
CA ASP A 93 -3.70 -14.05 -4.09
C ASP A 93 -4.48 -12.92 -3.41
N ILE A 94 -5.30 -12.23 -4.22
CA ILE A 94 -6.19 -11.16 -3.74
C ILE A 94 -7.23 -11.73 -2.76
N GLY A 95 -7.68 -12.97 -2.96
CA GLY A 95 -8.67 -13.60 -2.09
C GLY A 95 -8.12 -13.78 -0.67
N ALA A 96 -6.90 -14.30 -0.55
CA ALA A 96 -6.22 -14.43 0.74
C ALA A 96 -5.99 -13.07 1.42
N GLN A 97 -5.70 -12.02 0.66
CA GLN A 97 -5.57 -10.66 1.18
C GLN A 97 -6.90 -10.14 1.76
N VAL A 98 -8.01 -10.29 1.04
CA VAL A 98 -9.34 -9.91 1.51
C VAL A 98 -9.73 -10.71 2.76
N GLU A 99 -9.53 -12.02 2.75
CA GLU A 99 -9.86 -12.89 3.88
C GLU A 99 -9.03 -12.57 5.12
N ALA A 100 -7.75 -12.21 4.98
CA ALA A 100 -6.92 -11.77 6.08
C ALA A 100 -7.46 -10.49 6.73
N MET A 101 -7.86 -9.50 5.92
CA MET A 101 -8.47 -8.26 6.43
C MET A 101 -9.83 -8.52 7.08
N ARG A 102 -10.68 -9.36 6.47
CA ARG A 102 -11.96 -9.75 7.07
C ARG A 102 -11.75 -10.46 8.40
N GLY A 103 -10.76 -11.35 8.48
CA GLY A 103 -10.36 -12.02 9.71
C GLY A 103 -9.97 -11.04 10.81
N ALA A 104 -9.17 -10.01 10.48
CA ALA A 104 -8.80 -8.96 11.44
C ALA A 104 -10.02 -8.16 11.94
N ILE A 105 -10.96 -7.80 11.06
CA ILE A 105 -12.22 -7.14 11.44
C ILE A 105 -13.07 -8.04 12.33
N ASP A 106 -13.09 -9.35 12.09
CA ASP A 106 -13.83 -10.31 12.93
C ASP A 106 -13.11 -10.63 14.25
N GLY A 107 -11.95 -10.04 14.54
CA GLY A 107 -11.12 -10.38 15.70
C GLY A 107 -10.54 -11.79 15.65
N ARG A 108 -10.48 -12.43 14.48
CA ARG A 108 -9.88 -13.76 14.28
C ARG A 108 -8.36 -13.63 14.20
N PRO A 109 -7.61 -14.60 14.75
CA PRO A 109 -6.16 -14.61 14.60
C PRO A 109 -5.79 -14.70 13.11
N PRO A 110 -4.71 -14.05 12.69
CA PRO A 110 -4.35 -13.97 11.28
C PRO A 110 -4.11 -15.35 10.68
N ALA A 111 -4.92 -15.71 9.69
CA ALA A 111 -4.76 -16.92 8.89
C ALA A 111 -3.90 -16.62 7.66
N GLY A 112 -2.58 -16.84 7.76
CA GLY A 112 -1.66 -16.74 6.62
C GLY A 112 -1.00 -15.37 6.43
N GLY A 113 0.28 -15.40 6.03
CA GLY A 113 1.22 -14.27 6.09
C GLY A 113 1.23 -13.31 4.91
N GLY A 114 0.17 -13.23 4.10
CA GLY A 114 0.18 -12.46 2.85
C GLY A 114 0.21 -10.95 3.02
N ILE A 115 -0.60 -10.40 3.93
CA ILE A 115 -0.62 -8.94 4.23
C ILE A 115 0.29 -8.58 5.41
N LEU A 116 0.54 -9.51 6.32
CA LEU A 116 1.23 -9.22 7.58
C LEU A 116 2.74 -9.14 7.44
N ALA A 117 3.29 -9.63 6.33
CA ALA A 117 4.72 -9.78 6.09
C ALA A 117 5.33 -8.69 5.19
N SER A 118 4.54 -7.75 4.64
CA SER A 118 5.11 -6.66 3.85
C SER A 118 5.78 -5.62 4.74
N ASP A 119 6.86 -5.02 4.23
CA ASP A 119 7.59 -3.94 4.88
C ASP A 119 6.62 -2.82 5.30
N LYS A 120 6.36 -2.73 6.60
CA LYS A 120 5.26 -1.95 7.18
C LYS A 120 5.59 -0.47 7.18
N CYS A 121 4.71 0.33 6.59
CA CYS A 121 4.65 1.76 6.88
C CYS A 121 3.26 2.10 7.43
N ASP A 122 3.19 2.80 8.55
CA ASP A 122 1.92 3.17 9.21
C ASP A 122 1.98 4.57 9.85
N GLY A 123 3.11 5.27 9.69
CA GLY A 123 3.42 6.48 10.46
C GLY A 123 2.34 7.55 10.40
N TYR A 124 1.65 7.71 9.26
CA TYR A 124 0.55 8.68 9.13
C TYR A 124 -0.60 8.44 10.11
N TRP A 125 -0.91 7.18 10.44
CA TRP A 125 -1.94 6.87 11.44
C TRP A 125 -1.55 7.39 12.82
N PHE A 126 -0.25 7.36 13.13
CA PHE A 126 0.32 7.80 14.40
C PHE A 126 0.85 9.25 14.38
N GLY A 127 0.49 10.06 13.37
CA GLY A 127 0.98 11.43 13.25
C GLY A 127 2.48 11.58 12.99
N ARG A 128 3.13 10.53 12.47
CA ARG A 128 4.55 10.43 12.14
C ARG A 128 4.78 10.44 10.62
N PRO A 129 6.02 10.62 10.14
CA PRO A 129 6.35 10.47 8.72
C PRO A 129 5.86 9.12 8.18
N GLY A 130 5.19 9.14 7.02
CA GLY A 130 4.51 7.94 6.49
C GLY A 130 5.42 6.77 6.11
N MET A 131 6.75 6.98 6.00
CA MET A 131 7.73 5.90 5.77
C MET A 131 8.15 5.20 7.07
N GLU A 132 7.73 5.69 8.23
CA GLU A 132 8.00 5.07 9.52
C GLU A 132 6.95 4.01 9.85
N SER A 133 7.34 3.07 10.71
CA SER A 133 6.46 2.08 11.35
C SER A 133 6.27 2.42 12.84
N GLY A 134 5.09 2.12 13.36
CA GLY A 134 4.58 2.77 14.56
C GLY A 134 3.62 1.95 15.43
N GLY A 135 3.03 0.87 14.90
CA GLY A 135 2.16 -0.04 15.66
C GLY A 135 2.91 -0.87 16.72
N SER A 136 2.35 -0.95 17.92
CA SER A 136 2.90 -1.49 19.17
C SER A 136 3.67 -2.82 19.08
N GLN A 137 5.01 -2.78 19.15
CA GLN A 137 5.84 -3.22 20.30
C GLN A 137 7.34 -3.30 19.91
N ARG A 138 8.22 -2.83 20.81
CA ARG A 138 9.64 -3.25 20.95
C ARG A 138 10.57 -3.01 19.75
N GLY A 139 11.36 -1.96 19.86
CA GLY A 139 12.51 -1.72 19.00
C GLY A 139 12.13 -0.94 17.75
N VAL A 140 12.41 0.35 17.78
CA VAL A 140 12.55 1.14 16.56
C VAL A 140 13.70 0.52 15.78
N THR A 141 13.39 -0.40 14.87
CA THR A 141 14.31 -0.68 13.77
C THR A 141 13.91 0.30 12.67
N PRO A 142 14.67 1.37 12.46
CA PRO A 142 14.45 2.22 11.31
C PRO A 142 14.65 1.37 10.05
N CYS A 143 13.78 1.58 9.08
CA CYS A 143 13.87 1.00 7.75
C CYS A 143 15.19 1.39 7.05
#